data_AF-A0A401FNF2-F1
#
_entry.id   AF-A0A401FNF2-F1
#
_cell.length_a   1.000
_cell.length_b   1.000
_cell.length_c   1.000
_cell.angle_alpha   90.00
_cell.angle_beta   90.00
_cell.angle_gamma   90.00
#
_symmetry.space_group_name_H-M   'P 1'
#
loop_
_entity.id
_entity.type
_entity.pdbx_description
1 polymer ?
#
loop_
_entity_poly.entity_id
_entity_poly.type
_entity_poly.pdbx_seq_one_letter_code
_entity_poly.pdbx_strand_id
1 'polypeptide(L)' 'MGFSPAQIFADICLIVSIGIGLIIQMNHLPDNVQVGLVILALIFFLVSISVSITLAVKSRRRRK' A
#
# COMPACT_ATOMS: atom_id res chain seq x y z
N MET A 1 10.44 13.75 -17.45
CA MET A 1 9.41 12.91 -16.81
C MET A 1 10.14 11.84 -16.00
N GLY A 2 10.63 12.20 -14.80
CA GLY A 2 11.43 11.29 -13.99
C GLY A 2 10.51 10.45 -13.12
N PHE A 3 10.38 9.16 -13.44
CA PHE A 3 9.71 8.19 -12.59
C PHE A 3 10.28 8.30 -11.18
N SER A 4 9.46 8.73 -10.21
CA SER A 4 9.88 8.69 -8.82
C SER A 4 9.80 7.23 -8.40
N PRO A 5 10.92 6.55 -8.09
CA PRO A 5 10.89 5.15 -7.63
C PRO A 5 9.95 4.94 -6.42
N ALA A 6 9.66 6.01 -5.67
CA ALA A 6 8.67 6.03 -4.61
C ALA A 6 7.22 5.80 -5.10
N GLN A 7 6.81 6.30 -6.28
CA GLN A 7 5.47 6.04 -6.83
C GLN A 7 5.31 4.58 -7.21
N ILE A 8 6.30 4.02 -7.89
CA ILE A 8 6.29 2.60 -8.29
C ILE A 8 6.21 1.71 -7.04
N PHE A 9 6.96 2.05 -5.99
CA PHE A 9 6.93 1.31 -4.73
C PHE A 9 5.56 1.40 -4.02
N ALA A 10 4.90 2.56 -4.09
CA ALA A 10 3.56 2.75 -3.53
C ALA A 10 2.50 1.92 -4.29
N ASP A 11 2.59 1.88 -5.62
CA ASP A 11 1.69 1.08 -6.46
C ASP A 11 1.89 -0.44 -6.22
N ILE A 12 3.14 -0.89 -6.10
CA ILE A 12 3.45 -2.29 -5.77
C ILE A 12 2.89 -2.66 -4.38
N CYS A 13 3.09 -1.81 -3.36
CA CYS A 13 2.52 -2.03 -2.03
C CYS A 13 0.99 -2.14 -2.05
N LEU A 14 0.34 -1.32 -2.88
CA LEU A 14 -1.11 -1.31 -3.02
C LEU A 14 -1.61 -2.59 -3.70
N ILE A 15 -0.96 -3.02 -4.78
CA ILE A 15 -1.26 -4.28 -5.47
C ILE A 15 -1.10 -5.48 -4.52
N VAL A 16 -0.04 -5.50 -3.71
CA VAL A 16 0.20 -6.56 -2.72
C VAL A 16 -0.89 -6.56 -1.62
N SER A 17 -1.30 -5.39 -1.14
CA SER A 17 -2.38 -5.26 -0.14
C SER A 17 -3.72 -5.84 -0.67
N ILE A 18 -4.08 -5.51 -1.91
CA ILE A 18 -5.30 -6.05 -2.56
C ILE A 18 -5.18 -7.57 -2.78
N GLY A 19 -4.02 -8.05 -3.23
CA GLY A 19 -3.78 -9.48 -3.43
C GLY A 19 -3.92 -10.29 -2.14
N ILE A 20 -3.42 -9.77 -1.02
CA ILE A 20 -3.58 -10.38 0.29
C ILE A 20 -5.07 -10.42 0.68
N GLY A 21 -5.82 -9.32 0.49
CA GLY A 21 -7.26 -9.28 0.77
C GLY A 21 -8.06 -10.32 -0.02
N LEU A 22 -7.73 -10.51 -1.30
CA LEU A 22 -8.37 -11.53 -2.15
C LEU A 22 -8.03 -12.95 -1.70
N ILE A 23 -6.78 -13.22 -1.30
CA ILE A 23 -6.37 -14.53 -0.80
C ILE A 23 -7.12 -14.90 0.49
N ILE A 24 -7.30 -13.92 1.39
CA ILE A 24 -8.11 -14.09 2.61
C ILE A 24 -9.56 -14.42 2.27
N GLN A 25 -10.13 -13.75 1.26
CA GLN A 25 -11.54 -13.95 0.92
C GLN A 25 -11.78 -15.27 0.17
N MET A 26 -10.82 -15.71 -0.66
CA MET A 26 -10.92 -16.94 -1.44
C MET A 26 -10.58 -18.20 -0.65
N ASN A 27 -9.76 -18.09 0.40
CA ASN A 27 -9.40 -19.22 1.24
C ASN A 27 -10.02 -19.01 2.63
N HIS A 28 -10.84 -19.95 3.12
CA HIS A 28 -11.23 -20.00 4.53
C HIS A 28 -10.00 -20.35 5.39
N LEU A 29 -9.14 -19.35 5.58
CA LEU A 29 -7.96 -19.43 6.42
C LEU A 29 -8.39 -19.43 7.88
N PRO A 30 -7.63 -20.10 8.77
CA PRO A 30 -7.89 -20.05 10.20
C PRO A 30 -7.85 -18.60 10.70
N ASP A 31 -8.75 -18.25 11.63
CA ASP A 31 -8.99 -16.88 12.11
C ASP A 31 -7.69 -16.13 12.48
N ASN A 32 -6.74 -16.83 13.10
CA ASN A 32 -5.46 -16.27 13.52
C ASN A 32 -4.61 -15.77 12.32
N VAL A 33 -4.65 -16.50 11.21
CA VAL A 33 -3.92 -16.16 9.98
C VAL A 33 -4.63 -15.03 9.24
N GLN A 34 -5.97 -15.06 9.19
CA GLN A 34 -6.78 -13.99 8.62
C GLN A 34 -6.52 -12.65 9.32
N VAL A 35 -6.52 -12.63 10.66
CA VAL A 35 -6.22 -11.41 11.44
C VAL A 35 -4.79 -10.91 11.15
N GLY A 36 -3.81 -11.81 11.08
CA GLY A 36 -2.44 -11.46 10.72
C GLY A 36 -2.32 -10.82 9.33
N LEU A 37 -3.03 -11.36 8.34
CA LEU A 37 -3.06 -10.82 6.98
C LEU A 37 -3.80 -9.48 6.87
N VAL A 38 -4.86 -9.28 7.66
CA VAL A 38 -5.56 -7.99 7.75
C VAL A 38 -4.64 -6.91 8.31
N ILE A 39 -3.91 -7.20 9.40
CA ILE A 39 -2.94 -6.25 9.99
C ILE A 39 -1.85 -5.92 8.98
N LEU A 40 -1.33 -6.93 8.26
CA LEU A 40 -0.32 -6.73 7.23
C LEU A 40 -0.82 -5.85 6.07
N ALA A 41 -2.06 -6.08 5.60
CA ALA A 41 -2.68 -5.26 4.57
C ALA A 41 -2.85 -3.79 5.01
N LEU A 42 -3.20 -3.57 6.29
CA LEU A 42 -3.38 -2.26 6.90
C LEU A 42 -2.06 -1.48 6.97
N ILE A 43 -0.96 -2.17 7.33
CA ILE A 43 0.39 -1.58 7.33
C ILE A 43 0.79 -1.16 5.90
N PHE A 44 0.60 -2.04 4.91
CA PHE A 44 0.90 -1.70 3.51
C PHE A 44 0.06 -0.53 2.99
N PHE A 45 -1.20 -0.45 3.41
CA PHE A 45 -2.08 0.66 3.07
C PHE A 45 -1.59 1.99 3.66
N LEU A 46 -1.20 2.00 4.94
CA LEU A 46 -0.64 3.19 5.59
C LEU A 46 0.66 3.65 4.92
N VAL A 47 1.53 2.73 4.53
CA VAL A 47 2.76 3.06 3.80
C VAL A 47 2.44 3.68 2.44
N SER A 48 1.48 3.12 1.68
CA SER A 48 1.06 3.66 0.38
C SER A 48 0.52 5.09 0.50
N ILE A 49 -0.34 5.36 1.49
CA ILE A 49 -0.86 6.70 1.77
C ILE A 49 0.28 7.67 2.13
N SER A 50 1.17 7.25 3.02
CA SER A 50 2.28 8.08 3.50
C SER A 50 3.18 8.53 2.35
N VAL A 51 3.48 7.61 1.43
CA VAL A 51 4.30 7.91 0.23
C VAL A 51 3.55 8.84 -0.72
N SER A 52 2.26 8.60 -0.98
CA SER A 52 1.43 9.47 -1.82
C SER A 52 1.34 10.90 -1.27
N ILE A 53 1.14 11.06 0.04
CA ILE A 53 1.12 12.38 0.70
C ILE A 53 2.48 13.07 0.57
N THR A 54 3.57 12.35 0.82
CA THR A 54 4.93 12.91 0.73
C THR A 54 5.24 13.40 -0.68
N LEU A 55 4.83 12.65 -1.70
CA LEU A 55 4.96 13.05 -3.10
C LEU A 55 4.08 14.26 -3.45
N ALA A 56 2.84 14.30 -2.95
CA ALA A 56 1.94 15.44 -3.14
C ALA A 56 2.51 16.72 -2.50
N VAL A 57 3.05 16.63 -1.28
CA VAL A 57 3.71 17.75 -0.59
C VAL A 57 4.96 18.21 -1.35
N LYS A 58 5.78 17.28 -1.83
CA LYS A 58 6.98 17.59 -2.64
C LYS A 58 6.61 18.25 -3.97
N SER A 59 5.51 17.81 -4.61
CA SER A 59 4.96 18.42 -5.83
C SER A 59 4.49 19.86 -5.57
N ARG A 60 3.79 20.12 -4.46
CA ARG A 60 3.39 21.49 -4.09
C ARG A 60 4.58 22.40 -3.79
N ARG A 61 5.63 21.88 -3.13
CA ARG A 61 6.87 22.66 -2.89
C ARG A 61 7.65 22.98 -4.16
N ARG A 62 7.55 22.18 -5.22
CA ARG A 62 8.19 22.49 -6.52
C ARG A 62 7.42 23.52 -7.37
N ARG A 63 6.17 23.83 -7.01
CA ARG A 63 5.32 24.82 -7.72
C ARG A 63 5.28 26.20 -7.05
N LYS A 64 5.87 26.35 -5.86
CA LYS A 64 6.17 27.65 -5.22
C LYS A 64 7.61 28.01 -5.50
#